data_AF-A0A645HLZ0-F1
#
_entry.id   AF-A0A645HLZ0-F1
#
_cell.length_a   1.000
_cell.length_b   1.000
_cell.length_c   1.000
_cell.angle_alpha   90.00
_cell.angle_beta   90.00
_cell.angle_gamma   90.00
#
_symmetry.space_group_name_H-M   'P 1'
#
loop_
_entity.id
_entity.type
_entity.pdbx_description
1 polymer ?
#
loop_
_entity_poly.entity_id
_entity_poly.type
_entity_poly.pdbx_seq_one_letter_code
_entity_poly.pdbx_strand_id
1 'polypeptide(L)'
;MITLNMEAGGDVASSLMALYDYIYRQLVEANVQKSPDLVAQARGMLEELRTTWEEAIEKLAEERSKAVGVTENEMSSGVTGGGFNVAG
;
A
#
# COMPACT_ATOMS: atom_id res chain seq x y z
N MET A 1 -13.79 1.23 9.11
CA MET A 1 -14.30 0.16 10.00
C MET A 1 -14.95 -0.96 9.18
N ILE A 2 -16.23 -0.88 8.78
CA ILE A 2 -16.97 -2.00 8.13
C ILE A 2 -16.29 -2.59 6.87
N THR A 3 -15.56 -1.78 6.09
CA THR A 3 -14.86 -2.21 4.86
C THR A 3 -13.47 -2.82 5.10
N LEU A 4 -13.01 -2.92 6.35
CA LEU A 4 -11.65 -3.34 6.69
C LEU A 4 -11.60 -4.87 6.88
N ASN A 5 -10.89 -5.58 6.00
CA ASN A 5 -10.76 -7.03 6.09
C ASN A 5 -9.73 -7.42 7.17
N MET A 6 -10.23 -7.86 8.32
CA MET A 6 -9.41 -8.29 9.46
C MET A 6 -8.63 -9.59 9.20
N GLU A 7 -9.18 -10.50 8.39
CA GLU A 7 -8.58 -11.80 8.09
C GLU A 7 -7.39 -11.66 7.12
N ALA A 8 -7.58 -10.91 6.04
CA ALA A 8 -6.52 -10.67 5.06
C ALA A 8 -5.52 -9.57 5.49
N GLY A 9 -5.92 -8.65 6.37
CA GLY A 9 -5.09 -7.52 6.81
C GLY A 9 -4.43 -7.68 8.18
N GLY A 10 -4.82 -8.68 8.99
CA GLY A 10 -4.17 -9.04 10.26
C GLY A 10 -3.84 -7.86 11.19
N ASP A 11 -2.57 -7.74 11.57
CA ASP A 11 -2.07 -6.70 12.48
C ASP A 11 -2.20 -5.29 11.89
N VAL A 12 -2.10 -5.14 10.56
CA VAL A 12 -2.27 -3.85 9.86
C VAL A 12 -3.74 -3.43 9.93
N ALA A 13 -4.68 -4.34 9.68
CA ALA A 13 -6.10 -4.08 9.86
C ALA A 13 -6.44 -3.76 11.33
N SER A 14 -5.83 -4.46 12.29
CA SER A 14 -6.02 -4.20 13.72
C SER A 14 -5.52 -2.80 14.12
N SER A 15 -4.35 -2.39 13.61
CA SER A 15 -3.77 -1.06 13.84
C SER A 15 -4.62 0.05 13.21
N LEU A 16 -5.08 -0.15 11.97
CA LEU A 16 -5.97 0.79 11.27
C LEU A 16 -7.32 0.92 11.98
N MET A 17 -7.88 -0.17 12.52
CA MET A 17 -9.12 -0.12 13.29
C MET A 17 -8.98 0.75 14.54
N ALA A 18 -7.88 0.61 15.29
CA ALA A 18 -7.59 1.43 16.46
C ALA A 18 -7.37 2.91 16.10
N LEU A 19 -6.67 3.20 15.00
CA LEU A 19 -6.50 4.56 14.49
C LEU A 19 -7.84 5.20 14.12
N TYR A 20 -8.74 4.47 13.45
CA TYR A 20 -10.07 4.98 13.11
C TYR A 20 -10.98 5.22 14.34
N ASP A 21 -10.88 4.40 15.40
CA ASP A 21 -11.59 4.68 16.67
C ASP A 21 -11.07 5.96 17.32
N TYR A 22 -9.75 6.13 17.39
CA TYR A 22 -9.15 7.33 17.97
C TYR A 22 -9.53 8.60 17.21
N ILE A 23 -9.46 8.58 15.87
CA ILE A 23 -9.88 9.70 15.01
C ILE A 23 -11.38 10.01 15.21
N TYR A 24 -12.24 8.98 15.28
CA TYR A 24 -13.66 9.17 15.54
C TYR A 24 -13.91 9.84 16.90
N ARG A 25 -13.24 9.39 17.96
CA ARG A 25 -13.37 9.96 19.31
C ARG A 25 -12.85 11.40 19.38
N GLN A 26 -11.72 11.71 18.75
CA GLN A 26 -11.23 13.08 18.61
C GLN A 26 -12.23 14.01 17.90
N LEU A 27 -12.93 13.52 16.87
CA LEU A 27 -13.96 14.29 16.15
C LEU A 27 -15.25 14.48 16.97
N VAL A 28 -15.66 13.49 17.77
CA VAL A 28 -16.78 13.62 18.72
C VAL A 28 -16.44 14.69 19.77
N GLU A 29 -15.26 14.61 20.37
CA GLU A 29 -14.79 15.55 21.39
C GLU A 29 -14.60 16.97 20.81
N ALA A 30 -14.09 17.10 19.58
CA ALA A 30 -14.03 18.37 18.85
C ALA A 30 -15.41 19.01 18.68
N ASN A 31 -16.43 18.22 18.36
CA ASN A 31 -17.81 18.70 18.23
C ASN A 31 -18.45 19.04 19.58
N VAL A 32 -18.09 18.36 20.68
CA VAL A 32 -18.55 18.70 22.04
C VAL A 32 -17.94 20.03 22.48
N GLN A 33 -16.62 20.18 22.39
CA GLN A 33 -15.89 21.38 22.84
C GLN A 33 -15.95 22.57 21.85
N LYS A 34 -16.44 22.34 20.63
CA LYS A 34 -16.36 23.28 19.49
C LYS A 34 -14.93 23.73 19.17
N SER A 35 -13.94 22.86 19.43
CA SER A 35 -12.52 23.12 19.18
C SER A 35 -12.15 22.79 17.72
N PRO A 36 -11.73 23.78 16.90
CA PRO A 36 -11.21 23.50 15.56
C PRO A 36 -9.84 22.79 15.61
N ASP A 37 -9.08 22.96 16.69
CA ASP A 37 -7.72 22.40 16.83
C ASP A 37 -7.73 20.87 16.95
N LEU A 38 -8.79 20.31 17.56
CA LEU A 38 -9.02 18.86 17.57
C LEU A 38 -9.43 18.33 16.18
N VAL A 39 -10.15 19.12 15.38
CA VAL A 39 -10.44 18.79 13.98
C VAL A 39 -9.17 18.85 13.13
N ALA A 40 -8.29 19.83 13.38
CA ALA A 40 -6.99 19.94 12.70
C ALA A 40 -6.09 18.73 12.98
N GLN A 41 -6.04 18.25 14.23
CA GLN A 41 -5.34 17.01 14.59
C GLN A 41 -5.94 15.77 13.91
N ALA A 42 -7.26 15.63 13.93
CA ALA A 42 -7.96 14.53 13.24
C ALA A 42 -7.70 14.54 11.72
N ARG A 43 -7.65 15.73 11.11
CA ARG A 43 -7.30 15.95 9.70
C ARG A 43 -5.86 15.56 9.40
N GLY A 44 -4.89 15.96 10.25
CA GLY A 44 -3.48 15.63 10.07
C GLY A 44 -3.21 14.12 10.05
N MET A 45 -3.80 13.36 10.99
CA MET A 45 -3.68 11.90 11.01
C MET A 45 -4.27 11.22 9.75
N LEU A 46 -5.31 11.80 9.15
CA LEU A 46 -5.88 11.30 7.89
C LEU A 46 -5.03 11.67 6.66
N GLU A 47 -4.32 12.80 6.68
CA GLU A 47 -3.36 13.18 5.63
C GLU A 47 -2.11 12.30 5.68
N GLU A 48 -1.52 12.07 6.85
CA GLU A 48 -0.37 11.18 7.03
C GLU A 48 -0.69 9.75 6.60
N LEU A 49 -1.88 9.25 6.97
CA LEU A 49 -2.37 7.95 6.51
C LEU A 49 -2.54 7.90 4.99
N ARG A 50 -3.04 8.97 4.35
CA ARG A 50 -3.17 9.05 2.90
C ARG A 50 -1.80 9.02 2.21
N THR A 51 -0.85 9.85 2.64
CA THR A 51 0.50 9.88 2.07
C THR A 51 1.19 8.52 2.19
N THR A 52 1.00 7.83 3.34
CA THR A 52 1.50 6.46 3.54
C THR A 52 0.95 5.47 2.51
N TRP A 53 -0.32 5.58 2.14
CA TRP A 53 -0.93 4.76 1.07
C TRP A 53 -0.45 5.14 -0.33
N GLU A 54 -0.24 6.43 -0.60
CA GLU A 54 0.30 6.90 -1.88
C GLU A 54 1.72 6.37 -2.10
N GLU A 55 2.61 6.50 -1.10
CA GLU A 55 3.95 5.90 -1.12
C GLU A 55 3.93 4.38 -1.30
N ALA A 56 2.98 3.67 -0.66
CA ALA A 56 2.88 2.21 -0.78
C ALA A 56 2.48 1.78 -2.21
N ILE A 57 1.59 2.52 -2.86
CA ILE A 57 1.18 2.27 -4.25
C ILE A 57 2.34 2.55 -5.22
N GLU A 58 3.10 3.62 -5.00
CA GLU A 58 4.29 3.94 -5.82
C GLU A 58 5.37 2.85 -5.70
N LYS A 59 5.69 2.40 -4.49
CA LYS A 59 6.66 1.31 -4.25
C LYS A 59 6.23 -0.01 -4.92
N LEU A 60 4.95 -0.36 -4.83
CA LEU A 60 4.39 -1.54 -5.53
C LEU A 60 4.41 -1.41 -7.07
N ALA A 61 4.36 -0.19 -7.62
CA ALA A 61 4.52 0.06 -9.05
C ALA A 61 5.98 -0.06 -9.48
N GLU A 62 6.93 0.44 -8.68
CA GLU A 62 8.37 0.26 -8.91
C GLU A 62 8.82 -1.21 -8.84
N GLU A 63 8.36 -1.97 -7.84
CA GLU A 63 8.68 -3.39 -7.71
C GLU A 63 8.19 -4.19 -8.92
N ARG A 64 6.98 -3.87 -9.41
CA ARG A 64 6.41 -4.48 -10.61
C ARG A 64 7.20 -4.15 -11.88
N SER A 65 7.66 -2.90 -12.07
CA SER A 65 8.45 -2.54 -13.26
C SER A 65 9.84 -3.19 -13.24
N LYS A 66 10.48 -3.25 -12.06
CA LYS A 66 11.75 -3.98 -11.85
C LYS A 66 11.60 -5.47 -12.18
N ALA A 67 10.52 -6.11 -11.73
CA ALA A 67 10.26 -7.53 -12.01
C ALA A 67 10.10 -7.83 -13.51
N VAL A 68 9.37 -6.98 -14.26
CA VAL A 68 9.20 -7.15 -15.72
C VAL A 68 10.55 -7.00 -16.45
N GLY A 69 11.34 -5.98 -16.10
CA GLY A 69 12.64 -5.74 -16.74
C GLY A 69 13.67 -6.88 -16.55
N VAL A 70 13.56 -7.66 -15.46
CA VAL A 70 14.39 -8.87 -15.28
C VAL A 70 13.97 -9.97 -16.26
N THR A 71 12.67 -10.26 -16.37
CA THR A 71 12.17 -11.36 -17.24
C THR A 71 12.49 -11.17 -18.73
N GLU A 72 12.56 -9.92 -19.19
CA GLU A 72 12.89 -9.60 -20.59
C GLU A 72 14.39 -9.80 -20.89
N ASN A 73 15.25 -9.55 -19.90
CA ASN A 73 16.71 -9.77 -20.00
C ASN A 73 17.08 -11.27 -19.97
N GLU A 74 16.37 -12.08 -19.20
CA GLU A 74 16.56 -13.54 -19.16
C GLU A 74 16.12 -14.22 -20.47
N MET A 75 14.99 -13.79 -21.06
CA MET A 75 14.58 -14.32 -22.38
C MET A 75 15.52 -13.89 -23.51
N SER A 76 16.13 -12.70 -23.45
CA SER A 76 17.15 -12.24 -24.41
C SER A 76 18.42 -13.09 -24.37
N SER A 77 18.86 -13.49 -23.17
CA SER A 77 20.09 -14.28 -22.96
C SER A 77 19.92 -15.80 -23.21
N GLY A 78 18.68 -16.29 -23.33
CA GLY A 78 18.39 -17.71 -23.57
C GLY A 78 18.52 -18.22 -25.02
N VAL A 79 18.67 -17.34 -26.04
CA VAL A 79 18.54 -17.71 -27.46
C VAL A 79 19.89 -17.75 -28.20
N THR A 80 20.86 -18.53 -27.69
CA THR A 80 22.02 -18.97 -28.49
C THR A 80 22.40 -20.43 -28.17
N GLY A 81 22.86 -21.20 -29.16
CA GLY A 81 23.52 -22.50 -28.97
C GLY A 81 22.72 -23.78 -29.27
N GLY A 82 21.41 -23.70 -29.58
CA GLY A 82 20.58 -24.87 -29.95
C GLY A 82 20.85 -25.43 -31.35
N GLY A 83 22.00 -26.08 -31.57
CA GLY A 83 22.44 -26.56 -32.88
C GLY A 83 21.52 -27.63 -33.51
N PHE A 84 21.02 -27.36 -34.72
CA PHE A 84 20.11 -28.24 -35.47
C PHE A 84 20.87 -29.40 -36.14
N ASN A 85 21.16 -30.47 -35.38
CA ASN A 85 21.71 -31.72 -35.92
C ASN A 85 20.60 -32.57 -36.57
N VAL A 86 20.30 -32.32 -37.83
CA VAL A 86 19.66 -33.31 -38.71
C VAL A 86 20.73 -34.31 -39.17
N ALA A 87 20.44 -35.61 -39.02
CA ALA A 87 21.29 -36.68 -39.54
C ALA A 87 20.93 -36.98 -40.99
N GLY A 88 21.95 -37.14 -41.85
CA GLY A 88 21.85 -37.44 -43.28
C GLY A 88 23.22 -37.53 -43.92
#